data_AF-A0A932DTL7-F1
#
_entry.id   AF-A0A932DTL7-F1
#
_cell.length_a   1.000
_cell.length_b   1.000
_cell.length_c   1.000
_cell.angle_alpha   90.00
_cell.angle_beta   90.00
_cell.angle_gamma   90.00
#
_symmetry.space_group_name_H-M   'P 1'
#
loop_
_entity.id
_entity.type
_entity.pdbx_description
1 polymer ?
#
loop_
_entity_poly.entity_id
_entity_poly.type
_entity_poly.pdbx_seq_one_letter_code
_entity_poly.pdbx_strand_id
1 'polypeptide(L)'
;MTRDARLSLRVGALVLADLAVLAGALVLAYLLRFRWEVGALERVPAPPVSEYLKPLVLILLLVPLLFRLHGLYRTAGLRTGIDELYAVVKAVTIGAAVVLAVTFFYRREGFQFS
;
A
#
# COMPACT_ATOMS: atom_id res chain seq x y z
N MET A 1 -12.14 -11.50 -29.45
CA MET A 1 -11.93 -11.30 -28.00
C MET A 1 -13.25 -10.96 -27.33
N THR A 2 -13.76 -11.89 -26.53
CA THR A 2 -15.00 -11.78 -25.74
C THR A 2 -14.88 -10.62 -24.75
N ARG A 3 -16.03 -10.00 -24.42
CA ARG A 3 -16.11 -8.81 -23.56
C ARG A 3 -15.41 -9.05 -22.20
N ASP A 4 -15.50 -10.28 -21.69
CA ASP A 4 -14.92 -10.72 -20.42
C ASP A 4 -13.38 -10.70 -20.41
N ALA A 5 -12.76 -11.08 -21.54
CA ALA A 5 -11.29 -11.07 -21.67
C ALA A 5 -10.70 -9.65 -21.63
N ARG A 6 -11.47 -8.62 -22.04
CA ARG A 6 -11.02 -7.22 -21.94
C ARG A 6 -11.18 -6.67 -20.52
N LEU A 7 -12.19 -7.14 -19.79
CA LEU A 7 -12.42 -6.72 -18.41
C LEU A 7 -11.36 -7.31 -17.47
N SER A 8 -11.03 -8.60 -17.61
CA SER A 8 -9.96 -9.23 -16.82
C SER A 8 -8.60 -8.58 -17.05
N LEU A 9 -8.29 -8.19 -18.28
CA LEU A 9 -7.03 -7.56 -18.64
C LEU A 9 -6.89 -6.15 -18.03
N ARG A 10 -7.98 -5.38 -18.00
CA ARG A 10 -8.03 -4.07 -17.34
C ARG A 10 -7.86 -4.18 -15.83
N VAL A 11 -8.54 -5.15 -15.21
CA VAL A 11 -8.41 -5.42 -13.77
C VAL A 11 -6.97 -5.82 -13.44
N GLY A 12 -6.37 -6.71 -14.23
CA GLY A 12 -4.97 -7.08 -14.08
C GLY A 12 -4.03 -5.87 -14.17
N ALA A 13 -4.25 -4.98 -15.15
CA ALA A 13 -3.46 -3.76 -15.30
C ALA A 13 -3.61 -2.81 -14.10
N LEU A 14 -4.82 -2.66 -13.55
CA LEU A 14 -5.07 -1.84 -12.35
C LEU A 14 -4.35 -2.40 -11.13
N VAL A 15 -4.45 -3.71 -10.90
CA VAL A 15 -3.75 -4.37 -9.79
C VAL A 15 -2.24 -4.20 -9.94
N LEU A 16 -1.69 -4.41 -11.13
CA LEU A 16 -0.25 -4.23 -11.38
C LEU A 16 0.19 -2.78 -11.17
N ALA A 17 -0.62 -1.80 -11.58
CA ALA A 17 -0.35 -0.39 -11.34
C ALA A 17 -0.34 -0.07 -9.83
N ASP A 18 -1.32 -0.55 -9.07
CA ASP A 18 -1.37 -0.36 -7.61
C ASP A 18 -0.17 -1.01 -6.92
N LEU A 19 0.19 -2.23 -7.31
CA LEU A 19 1.37 -2.92 -6.78
C LEU A 19 2.65 -2.12 -7.04
N ALA A 20 2.81 -1.56 -8.25
CA ALA A 20 3.95 -0.72 -8.61
C ALA A 20 3.97 0.59 -7.79
N VAL A 21 2.81 1.22 -7.59
CA VAL A 21 2.69 2.43 -6.76
C VAL A 21 3.04 2.14 -5.31
N LEU A 22 2.54 1.04 -4.74
CA LEU A 22 2.85 0.64 -3.36
C LEU A 22 4.34 0.34 -3.16
N ALA A 23 4.94 -0.41 -4.08
CA ALA A 23 6.38 -0.69 -4.05
C ALA A 23 7.20 0.60 -4.19
N GLY A 24 6.84 1.45 -5.15
CA GLY A 24 7.48 2.74 -5.37
C GLY A 24 7.36 3.67 -4.16
N ALA A 25 6.19 3.71 -3.52
CA ALA A 25 5.96 4.50 -2.31
C ALA A 25 6.84 4.05 -1.14
N LEU A 26 7.02 2.74 -0.94
CA LEU A 26 7.90 2.22 0.11
C LEU A 26 9.38 2.56 -0.17
N VAL A 27 9.82 2.40 -1.42
CA VAL A 27 11.18 2.79 -1.84
C VAL A 27 11.40 4.29 -1.64
N LEU A 28 10.45 5.12 -2.07
CA LEU A 28 10.50 6.56 -1.92
C LEU A 28 10.55 6.96 -0.43
N ALA A 29 9.73 6.32 0.42
CA ALA A 29 9.75 6.54 1.85
C ALA A 29 11.11 6.18 2.47
N TYR A 30 11.73 5.07 2.05
CA TYR A 30 13.07 4.69 2.48
C TYR A 30 14.12 5.72 2.08
N LEU A 31 14.09 6.19 0.83
CA LEU A 31 15.02 7.22 0.35
C LEU A 31 14.85 8.54 1.10
N LEU A 32 13.61 9.01 1.25
CA LEU A 32 13.29 10.22 2.01
C LEU A 32 13.78 10.12 3.47
N ARG A 33 13.55 8.98 4.12
CA ARG A 33 13.88 8.76 5.53
C ARG A 33 15.38 8.64 5.80
N PHE A 34 16.12 7.90 4.96
CA PHE A 34 17.49 7.47 5.27
C PHE A 34 18.56 7.99 4.32
N ARG A 35 18.21 8.39 3.09
CA ARG A 35 19.17 8.96 2.12
C ARG A 35 19.12 10.47 2.08
N TRP A 36 17.91 11.02 2.09
CA TRP A 36 17.67 12.47 2.06
C TRP A 36 17.38 13.06 3.44
N GLU A 37 17.21 12.21 4.46
CA GLU A 37 17.12 12.62 5.87
C GLU A 37 16.01 13.65 6.13
N VAL A 38 14.94 13.58 5.34
CA VAL A 38 13.81 14.51 5.43
C VAL A 38 13.12 14.33 6.79
N GLY A 39 13.15 15.37 7.61
CA GLY A 39 12.56 15.36 8.96
C GLY A 39 13.39 14.60 10.01
N ALA A 40 14.65 14.27 9.72
CA ALA A 40 15.54 13.66 10.71
C ALA A 40 16.08 14.73 11.68
N LEU A 41 15.80 14.57 12.97
CA LEU A 41 16.43 15.36 14.04
C LEU A 41 17.84 14.85 14.37
N GLU A 42 18.12 13.58 14.09
CA GLU A 42 19.40 12.92 14.31
C GLU A 42 19.68 11.90 13.19
N ARG A 43 20.97 11.73 12.89
CA ARG A 43 21.45 10.83 11.84
C ARG A 43 21.46 9.39 12.33
N VAL A 44 20.52 8.58 11.85
CA VAL A 44 20.45 7.15 12.17
C VAL A 44 21.03 6.35 10.99
N PRO A 45 21.93 5.38 11.23
CA PRO A 45 22.44 4.53 10.16
C PRO A 45 21.30 3.82 9.43
N ALA A 46 21.36 3.84 8.10
CA ALA A 46 20.32 3.27 7.26
C ALA A 46 20.24 1.73 7.49
N PRO A 47 19.10 1.20 7.95
CA PRO A 47 18.93 -0.24 8.10
C PRO A 47 18.97 -0.94 6.73
N PRO A 48 19.36 -2.23 6.70
CA PRO A 48 19.43 -3.01 5.47
C PRO A 48 18.03 -3.14 4.83
N VAL A 49 17.97 -3.00 3.50
CA VAL A 49 16.72 -3.02 2.72
C VAL A 49 15.94 -4.32 2.91
N SER A 50 16.62 -5.42 3.25
CA SER A 50 16.01 -6.73 3.54
C SER A 50 14.99 -6.67 4.69
N GLU A 51 15.13 -5.76 5.65
CA GLU A 51 14.17 -5.59 6.74
C GLU A 51 12.81 -5.06 6.25
N TYR A 52 12.78 -4.39 5.10
CA TYR A 52 11.57 -3.84 4.49
C TYR A 52 10.87 -4.80 3.54
N LEU A 53 11.48 -5.94 3.19
CA LEU A 53 10.86 -6.92 2.30
C LEU A 53 9.63 -7.58 2.93
N LYS A 54 9.67 -7.90 4.22
CA LYS A 54 8.52 -8.48 4.94
C LYS A 54 7.30 -7.54 4.94
N PRO A 55 7.41 -6.26 5.38
CA PRO A 55 6.29 -5.33 5.31
C PRO A 55 5.88 -5.02 3.86
N LEU A 56 6.82 -4.98 2.91
CA LEU A 56 6.48 -4.83 1.48
C LEU A 56 5.56 -5.94 1.01
N VAL A 57 5.92 -7.22 1.21
CA VAL A 57 5.10 -8.37 0.81
C VAL A 57 3.71 -8.30 1.45
N LEU A 58 3.65 -7.95 2.74
CA LEU A 58 2.39 -7.78 3.43
C LEU A 58 1.51 -6.69 2.78
N ILE A 59 2.06 -5.52 2.50
CA ILE A 59 1.34 -4.40 1.87
C ILE A 59 0.85 -4.79 0.47
N LEU A 60 1.72 -5.42 -0.33
CA LEU A 60 1.41 -5.88 -1.69
C LEU A 60 0.31 -6.94 -1.73
N LEU A 61 0.10 -7.71 -0.67
CA LEU A 61 -1.00 -8.68 -0.59
C LEU A 61 -2.27 -8.06 -0.01
N LEU A 62 -2.12 -7.31 1.09
CA LEU A 62 -3.25 -6.81 1.87
C LEU A 62 -4.01 -5.69 1.15
N VAL A 63 -3.30 -4.73 0.54
CA VAL A 63 -3.94 -3.55 -0.07
C VAL A 63 -4.77 -3.92 -1.29
N PRO A 64 -4.28 -4.70 -2.28
CA PRO A 64 -5.12 -5.13 -3.39
C PRO A 64 -6.29 -6.00 -2.95
N LEU A 65 -6.13 -6.82 -1.90
CA LEU A 65 -7.24 -7.58 -1.32
C LEU A 65 -8.33 -6.63 -0.80
N LEU A 66 -7.97 -5.59 -0.05
CA LEU A 66 -8.91 -4.59 0.45
C LEU A 66 -9.58 -3.82 -0.70
N PHE A 67 -8.83 -3.43 -1.73
CA PHE A 67 -9.38 -2.74 -2.91
C PHE A 67 -10.38 -3.64 -3.65
N ARG A 68 -10.07 -4.94 -3.77
CA ARG A 68 -11.01 -5.93 -4.33
C ARG A 68 -12.27 -6.05 -3.48
N LEU A 69 -12.16 -6.15 -2.16
CA LEU A 69 -13.30 -6.28 -1.25
C LEU A 69 -14.22 -5.05 -1.28
N HIS A 70 -13.64 -3.86 -1.47
CA HIS A 70 -14.40 -2.61 -1.61
C HIS A 70 -14.90 -2.35 -3.04
N GLY A 71 -14.60 -3.26 -3.97
CA GLY A 71 -15.08 -3.18 -5.35
C GLY A 71 -14.36 -2.14 -6.21
N LEU A 72 -13.18 -1.63 -5.80
CA LEU A 72 -12.42 -0.63 -6.57
C LEU A 72 -11.92 -1.19 -7.92
N TYR A 73 -11.80 -2.51 -8.06
CA TYR A 73 -11.46 -3.16 -9.32
C TYR A 73 -12.68 -3.49 -10.20
N ARG A 74 -13.88 -3.08 -9.82
CA ARG A 74 -15.09 -3.44 -10.55
C ARG A 74 -15.29 -2.46 -11.69
N THR A 75 -15.14 -2.94 -12.93
CA THR A 75 -15.31 -2.17 -14.18
C THR A 75 -16.76 -1.79 -14.50
N ALA A 76 -17.68 -1.87 -13.54
CA ALA A 76 -19.12 -1.72 -13.75
C ALA A 76 -19.54 -0.25 -13.81
N GLY A 77 -18.96 0.52 -14.74
CA GLY A 77 -19.26 1.94 -14.97
C GLY A 77 -18.82 2.85 -13.82
N LEU A 78 -18.40 4.08 -14.13
CA LEU A 78 -18.23 5.12 -13.13
C LEU A 78 -19.57 5.29 -12.41
N ARG A 79 -19.63 5.00 -11.11
CA ARG A 79 -20.79 5.39 -10.31
C ARG A 79 -20.63 6.87 -10.08
N THR A 80 -21.55 7.67 -10.60
CA THR A 80 -21.48 9.12 -10.44
C THR A 80 -21.52 9.53 -8.97
N GLY A 81 -20.41 10.12 -8.49
CA GLY A 81 -20.40 11.03 -7.34
C GLY A 81 -19.85 10.50 -6.02
N ILE A 82 -20.48 10.96 -4.93
CA ILE A 82 -20.00 10.89 -3.54
C ILE A 82 -19.82 9.45 -3.04
N ASP A 83 -20.64 8.51 -3.49
CA ASP A 83 -20.57 7.11 -3.03
C ASP A 83 -19.26 6.42 -3.47
N GLU A 84 -18.75 6.75 -4.66
CA GLU A 84 -17.48 6.21 -5.15
C GLU A 84 -16.31 6.81 -4.36
N LEU A 85 -16.33 8.13 -4.14
CA LEU A 85 -15.35 8.80 -3.27
C LEU A 85 -15.37 8.23 -1.85
N TYR A 86 -16.56 8.00 -1.29
CA TYR A 86 -16.72 7.45 0.06
C TYR A 86 -16.22 6.00 0.16
N ALA A 87 -16.48 5.18 -0.87
CA ALA A 87 -15.94 3.83 -0.96
C ALA A 87 -14.41 3.82 -1.03
N VAL A 88 -13.82 4.71 -1.85
CA VAL A 88 -12.36 4.86 -1.98
C VAL A 88 -11.75 5.34 -0.66
N VAL A 89 -12.26 6.42 -0.08
CA VAL A 89 -11.77 6.97 1.20
C VAL A 89 -11.84 5.91 2.29
N LYS A 90 -12.99 5.23 2.42
CA LYS A 90 -13.16 4.15 3.42
C LYS A 90 -12.14 3.02 3.20
N ALA A 91 -11.97 2.55 1.97
CA ALA A 91 -11.02 1.49 1.64
C ALA A 91 -9.57 1.88 1.96
N VAL A 92 -9.18 3.10 1.59
CA VAL A 92 -7.83 3.64 1.83
C VAL A 92 -7.59 3.87 3.33
N THR A 93 -8.55 4.45 4.05
CA THR A 93 -8.42 4.67 5.51
C THR A 93 -8.32 3.35 6.27
N ILE A 94 -9.18 2.37 5.96
CA ILE A 94 -9.10 1.04 6.59
C ILE A 94 -7.79 0.36 6.22
N GLY A 95 -7.37 0.41 4.95
CA GLY A 95 -6.10 -0.17 4.51
C GLY A 95 -4.90 0.45 5.21
N ALA A 96 -4.85 1.77 5.31
CA ALA A 96 -3.80 2.47 6.05
C ALA A 96 -3.80 2.08 7.54
N ALA A 97 -4.97 2.04 8.18
CA ALA A 97 -5.10 1.65 9.58
C ALA A 97 -4.62 0.21 9.83
N VAL A 98 -4.98 -0.74 8.95
CA VAL A 98 -4.54 -2.14 9.06
C VAL A 98 -3.04 -2.25 8.81
N VAL A 99 -2.50 -1.58 7.79
CA VAL A 99 -1.05 -1.58 7.53
C VAL A 99 -0.28 -1.02 8.73
N LEU A 100 -0.74 0.10 9.30
CA LEU A 100 -0.16 0.68 10.51
C LEU A 100 -0.25 -0.32 11.66
N ALA A 101 -1.45 -0.83 11.97
CA ALA A 101 -1.65 -1.77 13.05
C ALA A 101 -0.73 -2.99 12.91
N VAL A 102 -0.71 -3.64 11.75
CA VAL A 102 0.16 -4.80 11.53
C VAL A 102 1.63 -4.39 11.67
N THR A 103 2.07 -3.29 11.07
CA THR A 103 3.48 -2.85 11.19
C THR A 103 3.88 -2.60 12.65
N PHE A 104 2.99 -2.00 13.46
CA PHE A 104 3.23 -1.76 14.88
C PHE A 104 3.22 -3.06 15.71
N PHE A 105 2.26 -3.96 15.49
CA PHE A 105 2.18 -5.23 16.23
C PHE A 105 3.26 -6.24 15.82
N TYR A 106 3.68 -6.22 14.54
CA TYR A 106 4.77 -7.08 14.04
C TYR A 106 6.16 -6.55 14.38
N ARG A 107 6.28 -5.28 14.77
CA ARG A 107 7.48 -4.73 15.40
C ARG A 107 7.58 -5.28 16.83
N ARG A 108 7.85 -6.58 16.94
CA ARG A 108 8.37 -7.18 18.18
C ARG A 108 9.75 -6.59 18.42
N GLU A 109 9.88 -5.86 19.52
CA GLU A 109 11.13 -5.49 20.17
C GLU A 109 11.89 -4.31 19.51
N GLY A 110 12.14 -3.27 20.30
CA GLY A 110 12.90 -2.10 19.85
C GLY A 110 12.79 -0.87 20.76
N PHE A 111 11.89 -0.86 21.73
CA PHE A 111 12.00 0.03 22.90
C PHE A 111 12.73 -0.71 24.02
N GLN A 112 14.00 -1.04 23.81
CA GLN A 112 14.91 -1.12 24.96
C GLN A 112 15.41 0.30 25.19
N PHE A 113 14.83 0.98 26.19
CA PHE A 113 15.48 2.13 26.78
C PHE A 113 16.76 1.60 27.44
N SER A 114 17.89 1.80 26.77
CA SER A 114 19.21 1.78 27.41
C SER A 114 19.65 3.21 27.67
#